data_AF-A0ABC9EZE4-F1
#
_entry.id   AF-A0ABC9EZE4-F1
#
_cell.length_a   1.000
_cell.length_b   1.000
_cell.length_c   1.000
_cell.angle_alpha   90.00
_cell.angle_beta   90.00
_cell.angle_gamma   90.00
#
_symmetry.space_group_name_H-M   'P 1'
#
loop_
_entity.id
_entity.type
_entity.pdbx_description
1 polymer ?
#
loop_
_entity_poly.entity_id
_entity_poly.type
_entity_poly.pdbx_seq_one_letter_code
_entity_poly.pdbx_strand_id
1 'polypeptide(L)'
;MKPLSDQKDEIPSRAVENCGVSDQACHAKCQSYDSDLKPFCAEVNGISSLIGSHTDGKVSKENCGACSFTCDHADASVEDIKGSVARSDHVENADPDGCLTAKNGSCMAADDLPQEFEREQAGGTLEELFFSNDEEEDDSDWDPASSLVVNRWFCLNCTMPNVDEITNCLNCHELKGSGISGYDAFKSQIAQAALVSPDTELPPVSTAIGFDERMLLHSELEVKPNPHPERPDRLRAIAASLAAAGIFPSKCSLVPPREITKEELLLVHTPDHIESVEQTKNMLYSYFTSDTYANGHSACAAKLAAGLCADLASLIVSERVQNGFAMVRPPGHHAGVKQAMGFCLHNNAAVAALAAKRAGAKKVLIVDWDVHHGNGTQEIFEGDSSVLYISLHRHEYGNFYPGTGAADEVGILGGQGFSVNIPWSRGGVGDNDYIFAFQNVVLPIASEFAPDITIISAGFDAARGDPLGCCDVTPMGYSIMTSLLSAYSKGRLLVILEGGYNLRSISSSATEVVKVLVGEGSGFRFESSPSKEGLKTVLQVMKIQQQFWPVLGPTYALLQEQQGSVFPKSTNKANGLKKRKHSGGPWPFWWKFGSKRFLYKALYEGRNLRKIKGSGEGKSFDSAEP
;
A
#
# COMPACT_ATOMS: atom_id res chain seq x y z
N MET A 1 35.81 -31.19 -49.91
CA MET A 1 35.15 -32.25 -49.13
C MET A 1 33.79 -31.67 -48.74
N LYS A 2 32.70 -31.75 -49.51
CA LYS A 2 31.93 -32.89 -50.06
C LYS A 2 31.42 -33.92 -49.01
N PRO A 3 30.14 -34.36 -49.09
CA PRO A 3 29.34 -34.76 -47.93
C PRO A 3 28.62 -36.13 -48.09
N LEU A 4 27.70 -36.48 -47.17
CA LEU A 4 26.54 -37.38 -47.31
C LEU A 4 25.50 -36.95 -46.24
N SER A 5 24.17 -36.77 -46.40
CA SER A 5 23.08 -37.48 -47.14
C SER A 5 22.75 -38.87 -46.58
N ASP A 6 21.53 -39.41 -46.54
CA ASP A 6 20.14 -38.91 -46.62
C ASP A 6 19.23 -40.14 -46.38
N GLN A 7 18.09 -40.00 -45.66
CA GLN A 7 16.87 -40.84 -45.73
C GLN A 7 15.86 -40.30 -44.69
N LYS A 8 14.63 -39.83 -45.01
CA LYS A 8 13.48 -40.40 -45.77
C LYS A 8 12.86 -41.63 -45.11
N ASP A 9 11.53 -41.83 -45.08
CA ASP A 9 10.33 -40.98 -45.35
C ASP A 9 9.27 -41.40 -44.26
N GLU A 10 8.01 -40.94 -44.12
CA GLU A 10 7.04 -40.23 -44.98
C GLU A 10 6.04 -39.42 -44.11
N ILE A 11 4.83 -39.10 -44.59
CA ILE A 11 3.71 -38.40 -43.90
C ILE A 11 2.39 -39.12 -44.24
N PRO A 12 1.41 -39.20 -43.31
CA PRO A 12 0.00 -39.02 -43.67
C PRO A 12 -0.65 -37.93 -42.78
N SER A 13 -1.12 -36.79 -43.30
CA SER A 13 -2.22 -36.55 -44.26
C SER A 13 -3.62 -36.58 -43.61
N ARG A 14 -4.54 -35.73 -44.11
CA ARG A 14 -5.66 -35.15 -43.34
C ARG A 14 -6.96 -35.21 -44.15
N ALA A 15 -8.02 -35.82 -43.61
CA ALA A 15 -9.43 -35.69 -44.01
C ALA A 15 -10.27 -36.04 -42.75
N VAL A 16 -11.18 -35.21 -42.23
CA VAL A 16 -12.42 -34.63 -42.81
C VAL A 16 -13.46 -35.70 -43.10
N GLU A 17 -14.44 -35.83 -42.20
CA GLU A 17 -15.80 -36.27 -42.52
C GLU A 17 -16.80 -35.64 -41.53
N ASN A 18 -18.07 -35.50 -41.93
CA ASN A 18 -19.00 -34.52 -41.37
C ASN A 18 -20.43 -35.09 -41.31
N CYS A 19 -21.19 -34.72 -40.27
CA CYS A 19 -22.67 -34.82 -40.12
C CYS A 19 -23.38 -36.20 -40.14
N GLY A 20 -24.37 -36.38 -39.23
CA GLY A 20 -25.65 -37.01 -39.62
C GLY A 20 -26.36 -38.00 -38.68
N VAL A 21 -27.11 -37.49 -37.69
CA VAL A 21 -28.46 -37.93 -37.22
C VAL A 21 -28.93 -39.40 -37.45
N SER A 22 -29.26 -40.14 -36.38
CA SER A 22 -30.65 -40.58 -36.06
C SER A 22 -30.80 -41.67 -34.95
N ASP A 23 -31.85 -41.49 -34.15
CA ASP A 23 -32.83 -42.46 -33.60
C ASP A 23 -32.53 -43.72 -32.74
N GLN A 24 -33.28 -43.74 -31.63
CA GLN A 24 -34.07 -44.84 -31.04
C GLN A 24 -33.46 -45.87 -30.06
N ALA A 25 -33.78 -45.60 -28.77
CA ALA A 25 -34.54 -46.46 -27.85
C ALA A 25 -33.95 -47.80 -27.33
N CYS A 26 -33.92 -47.94 -25.99
CA CYS A 26 -34.81 -48.86 -25.24
C CYS A 26 -34.61 -48.84 -23.70
N HIS A 27 -35.72 -48.67 -22.95
CA HIS A 27 -36.06 -49.28 -21.64
C HIS A 27 -35.10 -49.21 -20.40
N ALA A 28 -35.56 -49.01 -19.15
CA ALA A 28 -36.93 -48.91 -18.61
C ALA A 28 -37.08 -48.14 -17.26
N LYS A 29 -38.21 -47.44 -17.15
CA LYS A 29 -39.10 -47.20 -15.98
C LYS A 29 -38.58 -46.58 -14.67
N CYS A 30 -39.00 -45.34 -14.45
CA CYS A 30 -39.63 -44.88 -13.20
C CYS A 30 -41.11 -45.34 -13.11
N GLN A 31 -41.69 -45.33 -11.91
CA GLN A 31 -43.13 -45.19 -11.55
C GLN A 31 -43.26 -45.26 -9.99
N SER A 32 -44.14 -44.59 -9.25
CA SER A 32 -45.09 -43.47 -9.49
C SER A 32 -46.00 -43.21 -8.26
N TYR A 33 -46.72 -42.07 -8.22
CA TYR A 33 -47.93 -41.76 -7.41
C TYR A 33 -47.74 -41.54 -5.88
N ASP A 34 -48.58 -40.76 -5.17
CA ASP A 34 -49.78 -40.00 -5.57
C ASP A 34 -49.99 -38.69 -4.77
N SER A 35 -51.13 -38.04 -5.00
CA SER A 35 -51.53 -36.68 -4.62
C SER A 35 -52.51 -36.59 -3.42
N ASP A 36 -52.73 -35.33 -2.99
CA ASP A 36 -53.94 -34.76 -2.37
C ASP A 36 -54.19 -34.71 -0.84
N LEU A 37 -54.90 -33.62 -0.49
CA LEU A 37 -55.62 -33.24 0.75
C LEU A 37 -54.88 -32.55 1.93
N LYS A 38 -55.29 -31.28 2.15
CA LYS A 38 -55.10 -30.44 3.37
C LYS A 38 -56.14 -30.84 4.47
N PRO A 39 -56.28 -30.08 5.57
CA PRO A 39 -55.37 -29.85 6.72
C PRO A 39 -56.08 -30.22 8.05
N PHE A 40 -55.45 -30.11 9.24
CA PHE A 40 -56.15 -29.69 10.48
C PHE A 40 -55.22 -29.29 11.65
N CYS A 41 -55.79 -28.66 12.67
CA CYS A 41 -55.16 -27.91 13.76
C CYS A 41 -54.89 -28.70 15.06
N ALA A 42 -54.05 -28.07 15.92
CA ALA A 42 -54.10 -27.94 17.40
C ALA A 42 -54.68 -29.06 18.31
N GLU A 43 -53.93 -29.41 19.38
CA GLU A 43 -54.25 -29.18 20.82
C GLU A 43 -53.09 -29.75 21.68
N VAL A 44 -52.49 -29.01 22.64
CA VAL A 44 -52.93 -28.73 24.03
C VAL A 44 -52.98 -29.95 24.96
N ASN A 45 -52.05 -29.99 25.93
CA ASN A 45 -52.16 -30.47 27.32
C ASN A 45 -50.72 -30.48 27.92
N GLY A 46 -50.41 -30.02 29.14
CA GLY A 46 -51.21 -29.48 30.25
C GLY A 46 -50.87 -30.18 31.58
N ILE A 47 -50.80 -29.43 32.70
CA ILE A 47 -50.81 -29.91 34.12
C ILE A 47 -49.45 -30.48 34.64
N SER A 48 -48.86 -30.11 35.81
CA SER A 48 -49.19 -29.11 36.84
C SER A 48 -48.05 -28.80 37.86
N SER A 49 -48.07 -27.56 38.39
CA SER A 49 -47.74 -27.09 39.78
C SER A 49 -46.50 -27.53 40.58
N LEU A 50 -45.80 -26.53 41.17
CA LEU A 50 -45.86 -26.16 42.62
C LEU A 50 -44.93 -24.94 42.90
N ILE A 51 -45.46 -23.72 43.09
CA ILE A 51 -45.71 -23.00 44.37
C ILE A 51 -44.46 -22.40 45.07
N GLY A 52 -44.54 -21.09 45.41
CA GLY A 52 -43.68 -20.40 46.40
C GLY A 52 -43.06 -19.07 45.91
N SER A 53 -43.73 -17.93 45.73
CA SER A 53 -44.53 -17.06 46.64
C SER A 53 -43.73 -16.01 47.43
N HIS A 54 -44.29 -14.79 47.53
CA HIS A 54 -43.98 -13.66 48.44
C HIS A 54 -42.84 -12.67 48.04
N THR A 55 -43.12 -11.45 47.52
CA THR A 55 -43.66 -10.17 48.12
C THR A 55 -42.58 -9.30 48.77
N ASP A 56 -42.57 -7.95 48.77
CA ASP A 56 -43.50 -6.87 48.34
C ASP A 56 -42.67 -5.66 47.84
N GLY A 57 -43.13 -4.77 46.93
CA GLY A 57 -43.92 -3.55 47.22
C GLY A 57 -43.01 -2.30 47.38
N LYS A 58 -43.26 -1.07 46.89
CA LYS A 58 -44.45 -0.30 46.43
C LYS A 58 -44.03 0.68 45.29
N VAL A 59 -44.83 0.98 44.25
CA VAL A 59 -46.01 1.92 44.17
C VAL A 59 -45.60 3.37 44.52
N SER A 60 -45.79 4.41 43.68
CA SER A 60 -47.00 4.88 42.98
C SER A 60 -46.66 5.67 41.67
N LYS A 61 -47.41 5.53 40.56
CA LYS A 61 -48.50 6.42 40.02
C LYS A 61 -48.04 7.82 39.53
N GLU A 62 -48.54 8.39 38.42
CA GLU A 62 -49.82 8.16 37.71
C GLU A 62 -49.78 8.58 36.20
N ASN A 63 -50.50 7.84 35.34
CA ASN A 63 -51.36 8.20 34.17
C ASN A 63 -51.19 9.53 33.38
N CYS A 64 -51.58 9.67 32.10
CA CYS A 64 -52.10 8.76 31.05
C CYS A 64 -52.13 9.52 29.68
N GLY A 65 -52.20 8.80 28.55
CA GLY A 65 -52.61 9.38 27.26
C GLY A 65 -52.13 8.59 26.05
N ALA A 66 -53.03 7.82 25.42
CA ALA A 66 -52.71 6.97 24.27
C ALA A 66 -53.19 7.58 22.94
N CYS A 67 -52.61 7.14 21.82
CA CYS A 67 -53.33 6.37 20.79
C CYS A 67 -52.43 5.95 19.63
N SER A 68 -52.65 4.73 19.13
CA SER A 68 -51.94 4.09 18.00
C SER A 68 -52.89 3.89 16.82
N PHE A 69 -52.40 3.94 15.58
CA PHE A 69 -53.11 3.37 14.41
C PHE A 69 -52.13 2.88 13.34
N THR A 70 -52.53 1.84 12.60
CA THR A 70 -51.86 1.28 11.44
C THR A 70 -52.88 0.89 10.36
N CYS A 71 -52.42 0.91 9.10
CA CYS A 71 -52.93 0.25 7.87
C CYS A 71 -54.41 0.41 7.44
N ASP A 72 -54.63 0.74 6.16
CA ASP A 72 -55.18 -0.24 5.20
C ASP A 72 -55.07 0.20 3.70
N HIS A 73 -55.60 -0.64 2.80
CA HIS A 73 -55.18 -0.89 1.41
C HIS A 73 -55.92 -0.16 0.24
N ALA A 74 -55.23 -0.18 -0.92
CA ALA A 74 -55.72 -0.50 -2.30
C ALA A 74 -56.29 0.56 -3.29
N ASP A 75 -55.59 0.57 -4.44
CA ASP A 75 -56.06 0.44 -5.85
C ASP A 75 -56.42 1.60 -6.81
N ALA A 76 -55.84 1.43 -8.02
CA ALA A 76 -56.38 1.64 -9.37
C ALA A 76 -56.45 3.05 -10.05
N SER A 77 -55.42 3.30 -10.88
CA SER A 77 -55.53 3.28 -12.37
C SER A 77 -55.72 4.58 -13.22
N VAL A 78 -54.98 4.58 -14.36
CA VAL A 78 -55.33 5.08 -15.72
C VAL A 78 -55.02 6.54 -16.15
N GLU A 79 -54.29 6.61 -17.28
CA GLU A 79 -54.09 7.66 -18.31
C GLU A 79 -53.64 9.08 -17.89
N ASP A 80 -52.46 9.59 -18.29
CA ASP A 80 -51.91 9.85 -19.63
C ASP A 80 -52.59 11.03 -20.36
N ILE A 81 -51.87 12.16 -20.53
CA ILE A 81 -51.99 13.09 -21.67
C ILE A 81 -50.81 14.09 -21.73
N LYS A 82 -50.31 14.23 -22.95
CA LYS A 82 -49.21 15.09 -23.44
C LYS A 82 -49.45 16.61 -23.29
N GLY A 83 -48.36 17.38 -23.26
CA GLY A 83 -48.37 18.83 -23.58
C GLY A 83 -47.30 19.62 -22.82
N SER A 84 -46.03 19.73 -23.24
CA SER A 84 -45.49 20.35 -24.48
C SER A 84 -45.40 21.88 -24.47
N VAL A 85 -44.18 22.38 -24.20
CA VAL A 85 -43.49 23.49 -24.92
C VAL A 85 -43.79 24.96 -24.57
N ALA A 86 -42.73 25.77 -24.76
CA ALA A 86 -42.58 27.23 -24.72
C ALA A 86 -42.47 27.86 -23.32
N ARG A 87 -41.37 28.52 -22.90
CA ARG A 87 -40.27 29.29 -23.56
C ARG A 87 -40.69 30.67 -24.06
N SER A 88 -40.28 31.71 -23.32
CA SER A 88 -39.80 33.03 -23.78
C SER A 88 -39.54 33.87 -22.52
N ASP A 89 -38.32 34.40 -22.28
CA ASP A 89 -37.81 35.70 -22.76
C ASP A 89 -38.54 36.90 -22.09
N HIS A 90 -37.94 38.02 -21.70
CA HIS A 90 -36.55 38.50 -21.60
C HIS A 90 -36.58 39.79 -20.73
N VAL A 91 -35.52 40.62 -20.78
CA VAL A 91 -35.46 42.05 -20.38
C VAL A 91 -35.34 42.31 -18.85
N GLU A 92 -34.49 43.19 -18.32
CA GLU A 92 -33.18 43.79 -18.64
C GLU A 92 -33.00 45.03 -17.72
N ASN A 93 -31.75 45.46 -17.51
CA ASN A 93 -31.27 46.82 -17.17
C ASN A 93 -31.52 47.43 -15.76
N ALA A 94 -30.41 47.63 -15.02
CA ALA A 94 -29.76 48.96 -14.79
C ALA A 94 -29.21 49.19 -13.35
N ASP A 95 -27.88 49.25 -13.24
CA ASP A 95 -27.08 50.02 -12.27
C ASP A 95 -27.22 51.57 -12.51
N PRO A 96 -26.63 52.53 -11.74
CA PRO A 96 -25.51 52.41 -10.78
C PRO A 96 -25.55 53.29 -9.48
N ASP A 97 -24.45 53.18 -8.71
CA ASP A 97 -23.80 54.18 -7.83
C ASP A 97 -24.46 54.68 -6.52
N GLY A 98 -23.65 54.69 -5.43
CA GLY A 98 -23.99 55.39 -4.18
C GLY A 98 -23.15 55.01 -2.95
N CYS A 99 -21.91 55.49 -2.84
CA CYS A 99 -21.11 55.39 -1.61
C CYS A 99 -21.47 56.51 -0.61
N LEU A 100 -21.49 56.24 0.71
CA LEU A 100 -20.93 57.12 1.78
C LEU A 100 -21.10 56.55 3.22
N THR A 101 -19.97 56.24 3.86
CA THR A 101 -19.59 56.41 5.29
C THR A 101 -20.64 56.53 6.42
N ALA A 102 -20.45 55.80 7.53
CA ALA A 102 -20.30 56.39 8.90
C ALA A 102 -20.03 55.39 10.08
N LYS A 103 -19.06 55.76 10.94
CA LYS A 103 -18.97 55.57 12.41
C LYS A 103 -18.74 54.16 13.04
N ASN A 104 -17.50 53.95 13.51
CA ASN A 104 -17.06 53.83 14.93
C ASN A 104 -15.54 53.45 14.93
N GLY A 105 -14.64 53.81 15.85
CA GLY A 105 -14.67 54.73 17.00
C GLY A 105 -13.69 54.34 18.14
N SER A 106 -12.47 54.92 18.19
CA SER A 106 -11.50 54.99 19.34
C SER A 106 -10.97 53.65 19.95
N CYS A 107 -9.68 53.24 19.84
CA CYS A 107 -8.45 53.61 20.62
C CYS A 107 -8.63 53.72 22.16
N MET A 108 -7.77 53.19 23.05
CA MET A 108 -6.27 53.11 23.12
C MET A 108 -5.70 51.92 23.98
N ALA A 109 -4.39 51.63 23.82
CA ALA A 109 -3.33 51.06 24.72
C ALA A 109 -3.68 50.07 25.89
N ALA A 110 -3.05 48.90 26.10
CA ALA A 110 -1.63 48.47 26.14
C ALA A 110 -0.94 48.62 27.53
N ASP A 111 -0.64 47.50 28.21
CA ASP A 111 0.70 47.09 28.71
C ASP A 111 0.69 45.77 29.53
N ASP A 112 1.89 45.21 29.75
CA ASP A 112 2.32 44.09 30.63
C ASP A 112 2.15 42.60 30.23
N LEU A 113 3.31 42.01 29.88
CA LEU A 113 3.72 40.59 29.81
C LEU A 113 4.09 40.04 31.23
N PRO A 114 4.34 38.72 31.49
CA PRO A 114 5.06 37.77 30.61
C PRO A 114 4.70 36.26 30.63
N GLN A 115 5.23 35.54 29.61
CA GLN A 115 5.79 34.15 29.56
C GLN A 115 5.08 32.98 30.34
N GLU A 116 5.01 31.73 29.84
CA GLU A 116 5.89 31.01 28.91
C GLU A 116 5.30 29.67 28.39
N PHE A 117 5.98 29.05 27.42
CA PHE A 117 5.90 27.64 26.94
C PHE A 117 4.74 27.18 26.03
N GLU A 118 4.91 27.42 24.72
CA GLU A 118 4.54 26.46 23.67
C GLU A 118 5.73 25.54 23.34
N ARG A 119 5.45 24.37 22.76
CA ARG A 119 6.49 23.42 22.33
C ARG A 119 6.04 22.65 21.07
N GLU A 120 6.18 23.28 19.93
CA GLU A 120 5.98 22.64 18.62
C GLU A 120 7.09 21.60 18.36
N GLN A 121 6.71 20.47 17.77
CA GLN A 121 7.64 19.50 17.19
C GLN A 121 7.47 19.52 15.67
N ALA A 122 8.39 20.15 14.96
CA ALA A 122 8.51 19.99 13.52
C ALA A 122 9.13 18.62 13.21
N GLY A 123 8.47 17.82 12.37
CA GLY A 123 9.04 16.59 11.81
C GLY A 123 9.86 16.92 10.56
N GLY A 124 11.09 16.39 10.48
CA GLY A 124 12.00 16.64 9.37
C GLY A 124 11.54 16.00 8.05
N THR A 125 11.78 16.69 6.95
CA THR A 125 11.39 16.27 5.59
C THR A 125 12.48 15.43 4.91
N LEU A 126 12.08 14.65 3.89
CA LEU A 126 12.93 13.70 3.14
C LEU A 126 14.21 14.31 2.51
N GLU A 127 14.32 15.63 2.45
CA GLU A 127 15.46 16.35 1.87
C GLU A 127 16.63 16.55 2.86
N GLU A 128 16.41 16.57 4.18
CA GLU A 128 17.46 16.93 5.15
C GLU A 128 18.55 15.86 5.33
N LEU A 129 18.31 14.61 4.91
CA LEU A 129 19.28 13.51 5.05
C LEU A 129 20.46 13.56 4.05
N PHE A 130 20.50 14.55 3.14
CA PHE A 130 21.57 14.73 2.15
C PHE A 130 22.25 16.10 2.15
N PHE A 131 21.89 17.03 3.04
CA PHE A 131 22.45 18.38 3.06
C PHE A 131 23.00 18.78 4.44
N SER A 132 24.30 18.57 4.63
CA SER A 132 25.06 19.30 5.65
C SER A 132 25.37 20.71 5.14
N ASN A 133 24.60 21.70 5.56
CA ASN A 133 25.01 23.10 5.46
C ASN A 133 26.00 23.39 6.59
N ASP A 134 27.29 23.50 6.25
CA ASP A 134 28.28 24.09 7.15
C ASP A 134 28.05 25.61 7.22
N GLU A 135 28.15 26.17 8.43
CA GLU A 135 27.93 27.60 8.70
C GLU A 135 29.08 28.48 8.15
N GLU A 136 28.78 29.77 7.99
CA GLU A 136 29.61 30.75 7.27
C GLU A 136 31.01 30.99 7.89
N GLU A 137 32.07 30.82 7.09
CA GLU A 137 33.33 31.56 7.25
C GLU A 137 33.56 32.47 6.03
N ASP A 138 33.61 33.78 6.29
CA ASP A 138 33.93 34.85 5.33
C ASP A 138 35.44 34.86 5.05
N ASP A 139 35.86 34.29 3.93
CA ASP A 139 37.21 34.42 3.38
C ASP A 139 37.12 34.85 1.90
N SER A 140 37.21 36.16 1.68
CA SER A 140 37.31 36.76 0.35
C SER A 140 38.60 36.35 -0.39
N ASP A 141 38.51 36.29 -1.73
CA ASP A 141 39.64 36.22 -2.69
C ASP A 141 40.13 34.81 -3.11
N TRP A 142 39.20 33.90 -3.45
CA TRP A 142 39.48 32.76 -4.33
C TRP A 142 38.44 32.63 -5.46
N ASP A 143 38.88 32.78 -6.71
CA ASP A 143 38.08 32.50 -7.92
C ASP A 143 38.45 31.11 -8.46
N PRO A 144 37.64 30.05 -8.23
CA PRO A 144 37.79 28.78 -8.90
C PRO A 144 37.11 28.85 -10.27
N ALA A 145 37.84 29.39 -11.26
CA ALA A 145 37.43 29.33 -12.66
C ALA A 145 37.05 27.88 -13.04
N SER A 146 35.82 27.74 -13.56
CA SER A 146 35.09 26.48 -13.78
C SER A 146 34.79 25.67 -12.51
N SER A 147 33.56 25.81 -12.00
CA SER A 147 32.87 24.62 -11.50
C SER A 147 32.83 23.60 -12.63
N LEU A 148 33.43 22.44 -12.41
CA LEU A 148 33.27 21.30 -13.31
C LEU A 148 31.78 20.94 -13.28
N VAL A 149 31.04 21.41 -14.29
CA VAL A 149 29.66 20.96 -14.53
C VAL A 149 29.76 19.51 -14.95
N VAL A 150 29.80 18.62 -13.96
CA VAL A 150 29.72 17.18 -14.15
C VAL A 150 28.34 16.93 -14.71
N ASN A 151 28.25 16.79 -16.04
CA ASN A 151 27.01 16.40 -16.68
C ASN A 151 26.54 15.08 -16.08
N ARG A 152 25.25 15.04 -15.71
CA ARG A 152 24.60 13.88 -15.10
C ARG A 152 23.47 13.41 -15.99
N TRP A 153 23.21 12.11 -15.97
CA TRP A 153 22.04 11.52 -16.59
C TRP A 153 21.28 10.65 -15.59
N PHE A 154 19.96 10.69 -15.68
CA PHE A 154 19.08 9.89 -14.83
C PHE A 154 18.74 8.57 -15.51
N CYS A 155 18.80 7.49 -14.73
CA CYS A 155 18.46 6.18 -15.26
C CYS A 155 16.95 6.07 -15.53
N LEU A 156 16.54 5.81 -16.78
CA LEU A 156 15.13 5.63 -17.14
C LEU A 156 14.46 4.50 -16.33
N ASN A 157 15.22 3.47 -15.95
CA ASN A 157 14.72 2.35 -15.17
C ASN A 157 14.47 2.67 -13.69
N CYS A 158 15.39 3.34 -12.99
CA CYS A 158 15.29 3.54 -11.53
C CYS A 158 15.46 5.00 -11.06
N THR A 159 15.35 5.99 -11.96
CA THR A 159 15.47 7.44 -11.72
C THR A 159 16.73 7.93 -10.99
N MET A 160 17.69 7.05 -10.65
CA MET A 160 18.92 7.44 -9.95
C MET A 160 19.87 8.24 -10.86
N PRO A 161 20.55 9.27 -10.31
CA PRO A 161 21.57 10.04 -11.03
C PRO A 161 22.83 9.22 -11.28
N ASN A 162 23.49 9.48 -12.41
CA ASN A 162 24.75 8.88 -12.82
C ASN A 162 25.62 9.97 -13.48
N VAL A 163 26.94 9.86 -13.39
CA VAL A 163 27.85 10.76 -14.13
C VAL A 163 27.95 10.37 -15.61
N ASP A 164 28.18 11.34 -16.49
CA ASP A 164 28.06 11.13 -17.93
C ASP A 164 29.03 10.12 -18.55
N GLU A 165 30.21 9.95 -17.94
CA GLU A 165 31.25 8.99 -18.33
C GLU A 165 30.82 7.52 -18.10
N ILE A 166 29.83 7.29 -17.25
CA ILE A 166 29.34 5.95 -16.89
C ILE A 166 28.19 5.55 -17.82
N THR A 167 28.37 4.42 -18.53
CA THR A 167 27.37 3.85 -19.44
C THR A 167 26.32 2.98 -18.76
N ASN A 168 26.60 2.48 -17.55
CA ASN A 168 25.74 1.54 -16.82
C ASN A 168 25.34 2.13 -15.47
N CYS A 169 24.05 2.19 -15.16
CA CYS A 169 23.56 2.83 -13.95
C CYS A 169 24.24 2.26 -12.69
N LEU A 170 24.69 3.13 -11.80
CA LEU A 170 25.36 2.72 -10.55
C LEU A 170 24.46 1.93 -9.62
N ASN A 171 23.14 2.17 -9.66
CA ASN A 171 22.15 1.51 -8.80
C ASN A 171 21.61 0.19 -9.36
N CYS A 172 21.27 0.14 -10.66
CA CYS A 172 20.60 -1.01 -11.28
C CYS A 172 21.34 -1.61 -12.48
N HIS A 173 22.54 -1.12 -12.79
CA HIS A 173 23.42 -1.58 -13.89
C HIS A 173 22.86 -1.46 -15.32
N GLU A 174 21.68 -0.85 -15.50
CA GLU A 174 21.08 -0.60 -16.80
C GLU A 174 21.89 0.31 -17.71
N LEU A 175 21.92 -0.01 -19.01
CA LEU A 175 22.59 0.80 -20.02
C LEU A 175 21.88 2.16 -20.21
N LYS A 176 22.67 3.22 -20.33
CA LYS A 176 22.22 4.58 -20.66
C LYS A 176 21.37 4.57 -21.93
N GLY A 177 20.16 5.12 -21.86
CA GLY A 177 19.19 5.13 -22.96
C GLY A 177 18.34 3.86 -23.11
N SER A 178 18.41 2.90 -22.19
CA SER A 178 17.49 1.74 -22.19
C SER A 178 16.05 2.19 -21.96
N GLY A 179 15.23 2.16 -23.01
CA GLY A 179 13.82 2.54 -22.97
C GLY A 179 12.86 1.38 -22.70
N ILE A 180 11.58 1.73 -22.45
CA ILE A 180 10.48 0.76 -22.41
C ILE A 180 10.15 0.37 -23.85
N SER A 181 10.10 -0.93 -24.14
CA SER A 181 9.62 -1.47 -25.41
C SER A 181 8.40 -2.36 -25.19
N GLY A 182 7.53 -2.48 -26.19
CA GLY A 182 6.35 -3.35 -26.13
C GLY A 182 5.05 -2.70 -25.63
N TYR A 183 5.07 -1.45 -25.13
CA TYR A 183 3.84 -0.78 -24.70
C TYR A 183 2.83 -0.59 -25.85
N ASP A 184 3.30 -0.27 -27.07
CA ASP A 184 2.44 -0.14 -28.25
C ASP A 184 1.75 -1.46 -28.64
N ALA A 185 2.36 -2.61 -28.33
CA ALA A 185 1.74 -3.92 -28.52
C ALA A 185 0.58 -4.11 -27.53
N PHE A 186 0.79 -3.81 -26.25
CA PHE A 186 -0.28 -3.81 -25.24
C PHE A 186 -1.42 -2.85 -25.62
N LYS A 187 -1.10 -1.62 -26.05
CA LYS A 187 -2.08 -0.61 -26.51
C LYS A 187 -2.86 -1.07 -27.74
N SER A 188 -2.25 -1.82 -28.65
CA SER A 188 -2.93 -2.41 -29.81
C SER A 188 -3.84 -3.60 -29.43
N GLN A 189 -3.51 -4.27 -28.33
CA GLN A 189 -4.22 -5.44 -27.81
C GLN A 189 -5.38 -5.10 -26.87
N ILE A 190 -5.32 -3.99 -26.12
CA ILE A 190 -6.35 -3.64 -25.13
C ILE A 190 -7.74 -3.45 -25.75
N ALA A 191 -7.81 -2.92 -26.97
CA ALA A 191 -9.06 -2.78 -27.73
C ALA A 191 -9.67 -4.13 -28.16
N GLN A 192 -8.92 -5.24 -28.03
CA GLN A 192 -9.34 -6.61 -28.33
C GLN A 192 -9.60 -7.42 -27.05
N ALA A 193 -9.38 -6.84 -25.87
CA ALA A 193 -9.58 -7.53 -24.59
C ALA A 193 -11.08 -7.76 -24.33
N ALA A 194 -11.41 -8.95 -23.82
CA ALA A 194 -12.77 -9.26 -23.40
C ALA A 194 -13.14 -8.38 -22.19
N LEU A 195 -14.12 -7.50 -22.38
CA LEU A 195 -14.65 -6.68 -21.29
C LEU A 195 -15.45 -7.53 -20.31
N VAL A 196 -15.29 -7.28 -19.01
CA VAL A 196 -16.22 -7.80 -18.00
C VAL A 196 -17.58 -7.13 -18.22
N SER A 197 -18.60 -7.93 -18.50
CA SER A 197 -19.99 -7.49 -18.66
C SER A 197 -20.80 -7.86 -17.43
N PRO A 198 -21.61 -6.94 -16.85
CA PRO A 198 -22.50 -7.26 -15.73
C PRO A 198 -23.66 -8.20 -16.12
N ASP A 199 -24.02 -8.22 -17.41
CA ASP A 199 -25.24 -8.86 -17.93
C ASP A 199 -25.00 -10.21 -18.63
N THR A 200 -23.74 -10.66 -18.73
CA THR A 200 -23.38 -11.92 -19.40
C THR A 200 -23.22 -13.07 -18.40
N GLU A 201 -23.45 -14.32 -18.84
CA GLU A 201 -23.01 -15.51 -18.11
C GLU A 201 -21.48 -15.46 -17.85
N LEU A 202 -21.04 -16.18 -16.80
CA LEU A 202 -19.69 -16.10 -16.25
C LEU A 202 -18.59 -16.12 -17.34
N PRO A 203 -17.64 -15.18 -17.33
CA PRO A 203 -16.57 -15.15 -18.32
C PRO A 203 -15.74 -16.45 -18.25
N PRO A 204 -15.19 -16.93 -19.38
CA PRO A 204 -14.36 -18.14 -19.41
C PRO A 204 -12.99 -17.98 -18.71
N VAL A 205 -12.67 -16.78 -18.23
CA VAL A 205 -11.44 -16.42 -17.51
C VAL A 205 -11.77 -15.88 -16.12
N SER A 206 -11.11 -16.45 -15.12
CA SER A 206 -11.34 -16.20 -13.70
C SER A 206 -10.77 -14.87 -13.20
N THR A 207 -9.83 -14.27 -13.94
CA THR A 207 -9.05 -13.11 -13.50
C THR A 207 -9.41 -11.87 -14.31
N ALA A 208 -9.53 -10.73 -13.62
CA ALA A 208 -9.77 -9.43 -14.22
C ALA A 208 -8.59 -8.47 -14.02
N ILE A 209 -8.39 -7.57 -14.97
CA ILE A 209 -7.43 -6.46 -14.89
C ILE A 209 -8.20 -5.13 -14.99
N GLY A 210 -7.87 -4.19 -14.11
CA GLY A 210 -8.32 -2.80 -14.22
C GLY A 210 -7.19 -1.93 -14.75
N PHE A 211 -7.40 -1.23 -15.87
CA PHE A 211 -6.44 -0.30 -16.45
C PHE A 211 -7.14 0.73 -17.37
N ASP A 212 -6.59 1.94 -17.45
CA ASP A 212 -7.01 3.00 -18.37
C ASP A 212 -5.82 3.90 -18.73
N GLU A 213 -5.67 4.27 -20.00
CA GLU A 213 -4.56 5.12 -20.47
C GLU A 213 -4.61 6.56 -19.94
N ARG A 214 -5.79 7.07 -19.54
CA ARG A 214 -5.94 8.41 -18.94
C ARG A 214 -5.19 8.53 -17.62
N MET A 215 -5.00 7.43 -16.88
CA MET A 215 -4.14 7.40 -15.69
C MET A 215 -2.66 7.71 -16.01
N LEU A 216 -2.22 7.62 -17.28
CA LEU A 216 -0.88 8.00 -17.71
C LEU A 216 -0.69 9.53 -17.87
N LEU A 217 -1.76 10.32 -17.81
CA LEU A 217 -1.71 11.78 -18.01
C LEU A 217 -1.36 12.55 -16.72
N HIS A 218 -1.51 11.92 -15.55
CA HIS A 218 -1.00 12.44 -14.28
C HIS A 218 0.54 12.42 -14.33
N SER A 219 1.22 13.56 -14.28
CA SER A 219 2.68 13.62 -14.26
C SER A 219 3.18 14.94 -13.69
N GLU A 220 4.37 14.93 -13.08
CA GLU A 220 5.03 16.15 -12.65
C GLU A 220 5.32 17.03 -13.88
N LEU A 221 4.90 18.30 -13.85
CA LEU A 221 5.15 19.26 -14.92
C LEU A 221 6.31 20.21 -14.61
N GLU A 222 6.70 20.31 -13.34
CA GLU A 222 7.86 21.09 -12.92
C GLU A 222 9.16 20.37 -13.30
N VAL A 223 10.08 21.07 -13.97
CA VAL A 223 11.37 20.50 -14.35
C VAL A 223 12.34 20.61 -13.17
N LYS A 224 12.25 19.66 -12.25
CA LYS A 224 13.14 19.56 -11.09
C LYS A 224 14.51 18.95 -11.46
N PRO A 225 15.57 19.21 -10.67
CA PRO A 225 16.89 18.61 -10.90
C PRO A 225 16.88 17.09 -10.87
N ASN A 226 16.07 16.47 -10.01
CA ASN A 226 15.85 15.03 -9.94
C ASN A 226 14.44 14.71 -10.46
N PRO A 227 14.27 13.73 -11.37
CA PRO A 227 12.96 13.34 -11.86
C PRO A 227 12.17 12.55 -10.82
N HIS A 228 10.86 12.81 -10.73
CA HIS A 228 10.00 12.12 -9.78
C HIS A 228 9.95 10.59 -10.00
N PRO A 229 10.06 9.77 -8.93
CA PRO A 229 10.04 8.31 -9.05
C PRO A 229 8.66 7.76 -9.43
N GLU A 230 7.57 8.27 -8.85
CA GLU A 230 6.20 8.00 -9.32
C GLU A 230 5.98 8.72 -10.67
N ARG A 231 5.80 7.95 -11.74
CA ARG A 231 5.75 8.44 -13.12
C ARG A 231 4.94 7.50 -14.02
N PRO A 232 4.35 7.99 -15.13
CA PRO A 232 3.51 7.17 -16.03
C PRO A 232 4.18 5.90 -16.57
N ASP A 233 5.50 5.93 -16.72
CA ASP A 233 6.32 4.82 -17.20
C ASP A 233 6.21 3.56 -16.34
N ARG A 234 5.82 3.67 -15.06
CA ARG A 234 5.56 2.53 -14.17
C ARG A 234 4.49 1.60 -14.76
N LEU A 235 3.33 2.16 -15.15
CA LEU A 235 2.28 1.37 -15.79
C LEU A 235 2.67 0.91 -17.18
N ARG A 236 3.37 1.73 -17.97
CA ARG A 236 3.81 1.34 -19.33
C ARG A 236 4.70 0.10 -19.31
N ALA A 237 5.62 0.03 -18.34
CA ALA A 237 6.53 -1.10 -18.17
C ALA A 237 5.78 -2.38 -17.76
N ILE A 238 4.90 -2.31 -16.76
CA ILE A 238 4.10 -3.47 -16.30
C ILE A 238 3.19 -3.94 -17.45
N ALA A 239 2.47 -3.04 -18.11
CA ALA A 239 1.60 -3.34 -19.25
C ALA A 239 2.36 -4.05 -20.39
N ALA A 240 3.54 -3.53 -20.77
CA ALA A 240 4.40 -4.14 -21.78
C ALA A 240 4.87 -5.55 -21.37
N SER A 241 5.19 -5.76 -20.09
CA SER A 241 5.59 -7.08 -19.55
C SER A 241 4.45 -8.09 -19.59
N LEU A 242 3.23 -7.70 -19.21
CA LEU A 242 2.04 -8.58 -19.24
C LEU A 242 1.64 -8.98 -20.67
N ALA A 243 1.82 -8.08 -21.65
CA ALA A 243 1.67 -8.40 -23.08
C ALA A 243 2.78 -9.34 -23.57
N ALA A 244 4.05 -9.04 -23.25
CA ALA A 244 5.20 -9.88 -23.64
C ALA A 244 5.14 -11.30 -23.04
N ALA A 245 4.58 -11.44 -21.84
CA ALA A 245 4.33 -12.73 -21.18
C ALA A 245 3.11 -13.49 -21.75
N GLY A 246 2.32 -12.91 -22.66
CA GLY A 246 1.12 -13.52 -23.21
C GLY A 246 0.00 -13.74 -22.17
N ILE A 247 -0.02 -12.91 -21.11
CA ILE A 247 -1.03 -12.95 -20.04
C ILE A 247 -2.22 -12.08 -20.42
N PHE A 248 -1.96 -10.83 -20.81
CA PHE A 248 -2.99 -9.92 -21.31
C PHE A 248 -2.83 -9.77 -22.84
N PRO A 249 -3.91 -9.78 -23.64
CA PRO A 249 -5.34 -9.83 -23.27
C PRO A 249 -5.92 -11.26 -23.19
N SER A 250 -5.08 -12.30 -23.31
CA SER A 250 -5.50 -13.69 -23.56
C SER A 250 -6.03 -14.47 -22.35
N LYS A 251 -5.54 -14.18 -21.14
CA LYS A 251 -5.84 -14.95 -19.91
C LYS A 251 -6.63 -14.14 -18.87
N CYS A 252 -6.81 -12.84 -19.10
CA CYS A 252 -7.51 -11.93 -18.20
C CYS A 252 -8.58 -11.14 -18.96
N SER A 253 -9.70 -10.87 -18.28
CA SER A 253 -10.70 -9.92 -18.72
C SER A 253 -10.32 -8.48 -18.34
N LEU A 254 -10.84 -7.48 -19.05
CA LEU A 254 -10.63 -6.05 -18.73
C LEU A 254 -11.89 -5.48 -18.07
N VAL A 255 -11.74 -4.81 -16.93
CA VAL A 255 -12.86 -4.08 -16.29
C VAL A 255 -13.07 -2.75 -17.01
N PRO A 256 -14.31 -2.41 -17.44
CA PRO A 256 -14.61 -1.11 -18.01
C PRO A 256 -14.25 0.04 -17.04
N PRO A 257 -13.45 1.03 -17.46
CA PRO A 257 -12.97 2.07 -16.56
C PRO A 257 -14.02 3.13 -16.26
N ARG A 258 -14.37 3.25 -14.97
CA ARG A 258 -15.35 4.20 -14.43
C ARG A 258 -14.64 5.19 -13.49
N GLU A 259 -15.08 6.46 -13.50
CA GLU A 259 -14.71 7.41 -12.45
C GLU A 259 -15.54 7.12 -11.18
N ILE A 260 -14.86 6.99 -10.04
CA ILE A 260 -15.51 6.86 -8.73
C ILE A 260 -16.43 8.08 -8.47
N THR A 261 -17.58 7.85 -7.84
CA THR A 261 -18.51 8.93 -7.47
C THR A 261 -18.06 9.65 -6.19
N LYS A 262 -18.58 10.86 -5.96
CA LYS A 262 -18.31 11.60 -4.71
C LYS A 262 -18.90 10.87 -3.51
N GLU A 263 -20.03 10.20 -3.69
CA GLU A 263 -20.79 9.43 -2.69
C GLU A 263 -20.11 8.10 -2.31
N GLU A 264 -19.21 7.60 -3.16
CA GLU A 264 -18.29 6.49 -2.84
C GLU A 264 -17.04 7.01 -2.11
N LEU A 265 -16.42 8.11 -2.58
CA LEU A 265 -15.25 8.70 -1.92
C LEU A 265 -15.56 9.23 -0.51
N LEU A 266 -16.76 9.78 -0.28
CA LEU A 266 -17.21 10.27 1.03
C LEU A 266 -17.34 9.19 2.13
N LEU A 267 -17.19 7.92 1.77
CA LEU A 267 -17.06 6.84 2.76
C LEU A 267 -15.68 6.79 3.42
N VAL A 268 -14.66 7.34 2.75
CA VAL A 268 -13.25 7.26 3.15
C VAL A 268 -12.71 8.66 3.50
N HIS A 269 -13.02 9.63 2.65
CA HIS A 269 -12.41 10.96 2.68
C HIS A 269 -13.41 12.05 3.07
N THR A 270 -12.91 13.13 3.68
CA THR A 270 -13.73 14.32 3.94
C THR A 270 -14.18 15.01 2.65
N PRO A 271 -15.29 15.78 2.69
CA PRO A 271 -15.68 16.64 1.58
C PRO A 271 -14.55 17.57 1.11
N ASP A 272 -13.82 18.15 2.06
CA ASP A 272 -12.73 19.11 1.81
C ASP A 272 -11.55 18.44 1.08
N HIS A 273 -11.18 17.22 1.45
CA HIS A 273 -10.15 16.45 0.76
C HIS A 273 -10.54 16.20 -0.70
N ILE A 274 -11.75 15.68 -0.92
CA ILE A 274 -12.27 15.36 -2.26
C ILE A 274 -12.33 16.62 -3.13
N GLU A 275 -12.76 17.75 -2.55
CA GLU A 275 -12.79 19.02 -3.26
C GLU A 275 -11.39 19.56 -3.57
N SER A 276 -10.43 19.44 -2.65
CA SER A 276 -9.04 19.86 -2.90
C SER A 276 -8.41 19.10 -4.08
N VAL A 277 -8.69 17.79 -4.20
CA VAL A 277 -8.26 16.98 -5.35
C VAL A 277 -9.00 17.38 -6.62
N GLU A 278 -10.32 17.58 -6.56
CA GLU A 278 -11.13 18.00 -7.71
C GLU A 278 -10.72 19.37 -8.26
N GLN A 279 -10.31 20.31 -7.41
CA GLN A 279 -9.89 21.66 -7.82
C GLN A 279 -8.61 21.65 -8.68
N THR A 280 -7.73 20.64 -8.54
CA THR A 280 -6.49 20.51 -9.34
C THR A 280 -6.73 20.48 -10.85
N LYS A 281 -7.90 20.04 -11.31
CA LYS A 281 -8.28 20.03 -12.75
C LYS A 281 -8.28 21.43 -13.39
N ASN A 282 -8.43 22.47 -12.58
CA ASN A 282 -8.47 23.87 -13.01
C ASN A 282 -7.10 24.56 -12.90
N MET A 283 -6.06 23.83 -12.46
CA MET A 283 -4.70 24.33 -12.26
C MET A 283 -3.77 23.73 -13.31
N LEU A 284 -2.71 24.46 -13.69
CA LEU A 284 -1.69 23.91 -14.59
C LEU A 284 -0.95 22.76 -13.89
N TYR A 285 -0.43 23.05 -12.70
CA TYR A 285 0.10 22.10 -11.74
C TYR A 285 -0.10 22.62 -10.31
N SER A 286 0.00 21.73 -9.33
CA SER A 286 -0.09 22.03 -7.89
C SER A 286 0.66 20.97 -7.08
N TYR A 287 0.85 21.22 -5.79
CA TYR A 287 1.44 20.27 -4.84
C TYR A 287 0.60 20.27 -3.55
N PHE A 288 0.27 19.09 -3.02
CA PHE A 288 -0.37 18.94 -1.71
C PHE A 288 0.66 18.93 -0.58
N THR A 289 1.81 18.33 -0.87
CA THR A 289 3.05 18.26 -0.08
C THR A 289 4.22 18.38 -1.07
N SER A 290 5.45 18.58 -0.59
CA SER A 290 6.63 18.75 -1.48
C SER A 290 6.86 17.60 -2.46
N ASP A 291 6.39 16.40 -2.10
CA ASP A 291 6.48 15.16 -2.88
C ASP A 291 5.21 14.82 -3.68
N THR A 292 4.04 15.36 -3.34
CA THR A 292 2.75 14.90 -3.89
C THR A 292 2.20 15.94 -4.86
N TYR A 293 2.61 15.79 -6.11
CA TYR A 293 2.26 16.68 -7.22
C TYR A 293 0.86 16.40 -7.79
N ALA A 294 0.33 17.40 -8.49
CA ALA A 294 -0.80 17.23 -9.39
C ALA A 294 -0.71 18.13 -10.64
N ASN A 295 -1.44 17.75 -11.68
CA ASN A 295 -1.68 18.52 -12.90
C ASN A 295 -3.17 18.46 -13.26
N GLY A 296 -3.60 19.16 -14.32
CA GLY A 296 -5.00 19.21 -14.75
C GLY A 296 -5.68 17.85 -15.05
N HIS A 297 -4.91 16.74 -15.14
CA HIS A 297 -5.44 15.38 -15.33
C HIS A 297 -5.44 14.53 -14.05
N SER A 298 -4.78 14.97 -12.97
CA SER A 298 -4.64 14.22 -11.71
C SER A 298 -5.98 13.80 -11.10
N ALA A 299 -6.96 14.70 -11.03
CA ALA A 299 -8.27 14.41 -10.46
C ALA A 299 -8.98 13.27 -11.21
N CYS A 300 -8.94 13.27 -12.55
CA CYS A 300 -9.51 12.20 -13.38
C CYS A 300 -8.73 10.88 -13.18
N ALA A 301 -7.40 10.92 -13.17
CA ALA A 301 -6.57 9.74 -12.92
C ALA A 301 -6.86 9.09 -11.55
N ALA A 302 -6.94 9.89 -10.48
CA ALA A 302 -7.25 9.42 -9.13
C ALA A 302 -8.66 8.82 -9.03
N LYS A 303 -9.65 9.42 -9.70
CA LYS A 303 -11.02 8.85 -9.77
C LYS A 303 -11.09 7.55 -10.55
N LEU A 304 -10.33 7.41 -11.63
CA LEU A 304 -10.25 6.17 -12.41
C LEU A 304 -9.55 5.06 -11.63
N ALA A 305 -8.46 5.39 -10.91
CA ALA A 305 -7.78 4.47 -10.03
C ALA A 305 -8.72 3.91 -8.95
N ALA A 306 -9.38 4.79 -8.20
CA ALA A 306 -10.33 4.40 -7.16
C ALA A 306 -11.57 3.67 -7.72
N GLY A 307 -12.09 4.09 -8.89
CA GLY A 307 -13.24 3.48 -9.55
C GLY A 307 -12.98 2.05 -10.02
N LEU A 308 -11.84 1.82 -10.70
CA LEU A 308 -11.39 0.48 -11.08
C LEU A 308 -11.22 -0.44 -9.86
N CYS A 309 -10.70 0.07 -8.74
CA CYS A 309 -10.55 -0.69 -7.50
C CYS A 309 -11.91 -1.04 -6.86
N ALA A 310 -12.85 -0.09 -6.81
CA ALA A 310 -14.21 -0.32 -6.31
C ALA A 310 -14.99 -1.35 -7.15
N ASP A 311 -14.91 -1.25 -8.47
CA ASP A 311 -15.62 -2.13 -9.39
C ASP A 311 -15.03 -3.55 -9.37
N LEU A 312 -13.69 -3.68 -9.36
CA LEU A 312 -13.02 -4.97 -9.15
C LEU A 312 -13.43 -5.63 -7.82
N ALA A 313 -13.41 -4.88 -6.71
CA ALA A 313 -13.80 -5.40 -5.40
C ALA A 313 -15.25 -5.91 -5.41
N SER A 314 -16.16 -5.14 -6.02
CA SER A 314 -17.58 -5.48 -6.14
C SER A 314 -17.80 -6.73 -7.00
N LEU A 315 -17.08 -6.86 -8.12
CA LEU A 315 -17.14 -8.02 -9.01
C LEU A 315 -16.62 -9.31 -8.34
N ILE A 316 -15.56 -9.21 -7.54
CA ILE A 316 -14.96 -10.34 -6.81
C ILE A 316 -15.89 -10.81 -5.67
N VAL A 317 -16.45 -9.90 -4.87
CA VAL A 317 -17.40 -10.25 -3.80
C VAL A 317 -18.69 -10.84 -4.37
N SER A 318 -19.14 -10.34 -5.53
CA SER A 318 -20.33 -10.83 -6.24
C SER A 318 -20.08 -12.10 -7.07
N GLU A 319 -18.91 -12.74 -6.94
CA GLU A 319 -18.51 -13.97 -7.65
C GLU A 319 -18.61 -13.89 -9.19
N ARG A 320 -18.54 -12.67 -9.76
CA ARG A 320 -18.52 -12.44 -11.22
C ARG A 320 -17.14 -12.72 -11.82
N VAL A 321 -16.10 -12.54 -11.03
CA VAL A 321 -14.71 -12.95 -11.29
C VAL A 321 -14.13 -13.53 -10.00
N GLN A 322 -13.13 -14.40 -10.11
CA GLN A 322 -12.50 -15.04 -8.94
C GLN A 322 -11.54 -14.09 -8.23
N ASN A 323 -10.75 -13.32 -9.00
CA ASN A 323 -9.71 -12.43 -8.49
C ASN A 323 -9.37 -11.33 -9.53
N GLY A 324 -8.53 -10.38 -9.17
CA GLY A 324 -8.07 -9.37 -10.14
C GLY A 324 -6.91 -8.50 -9.71
N PHE A 325 -6.36 -7.76 -10.69
CA PHE A 325 -5.22 -6.85 -10.55
C PHE A 325 -5.58 -5.45 -11.06
N ALA A 326 -5.64 -4.47 -10.16
CA ALA A 326 -5.83 -3.06 -10.48
C ALA A 326 -4.46 -2.42 -10.81
N MET A 327 -4.19 -2.27 -12.10
CA MET A 327 -2.98 -1.64 -12.65
C MET A 327 -3.18 -0.12 -12.72
N VAL A 328 -3.24 0.51 -11.55
CA VAL A 328 -3.73 1.89 -11.36
C VAL A 328 -2.62 2.88 -11.00
N ARG A 329 -2.87 4.18 -11.23
CA ARG A 329 -2.12 5.28 -10.61
C ARG A 329 -2.94 6.59 -10.61
N PRO A 330 -2.72 7.53 -9.67
CA PRO A 330 -1.75 7.49 -8.55
C PRO A 330 -2.00 6.36 -7.54
N PRO A 331 -0.98 6.00 -6.72
CA PRO A 331 -1.15 5.09 -5.58
C PRO A 331 -2.12 5.67 -4.53
N GLY A 332 -2.44 4.89 -3.49
CA GLY A 332 -3.47 5.24 -2.51
C GLY A 332 -3.10 5.10 -1.04
N HIS A 333 -2.24 4.16 -0.63
CA HIS A 333 -2.14 3.78 0.80
C HIS A 333 -1.65 4.89 1.78
N HIS A 334 -0.97 5.93 1.31
CA HIS A 334 -0.60 7.11 2.11
C HIS A 334 -1.69 8.18 2.21
N ALA A 335 -2.72 8.14 1.35
CA ALA A 335 -3.82 9.10 1.40
C ALA A 335 -4.69 8.80 2.63
N GLY A 336 -4.76 9.77 3.55
CA GLY A 336 -5.53 9.68 4.78
C GLY A 336 -6.99 10.12 4.60
N VAL A 337 -7.71 10.25 5.71
CA VAL A 337 -9.11 10.72 5.72
C VAL A 337 -9.23 12.17 5.21
N LYS A 338 -8.17 12.97 5.37
CA LYS A 338 -8.16 14.42 5.06
C LYS A 338 -7.09 14.88 4.08
N GLN A 339 -6.05 14.08 3.82
CA GLN A 339 -4.81 14.55 3.22
C GLN A 339 -4.32 13.63 2.09
N ALA A 340 -3.93 14.26 0.97
CA ALA A 340 -3.09 13.65 -0.05
C ALA A 340 -1.61 13.87 0.32
N MET A 341 -0.81 12.81 0.31
CA MET A 341 0.62 12.80 0.65
C MET A 341 1.27 11.50 0.16
N GLY A 342 2.61 11.41 0.14
CA GLY A 342 3.32 10.19 -0.27
C GLY A 342 2.92 9.71 -1.67
N PHE A 343 2.81 10.63 -2.63
CA PHE A 343 2.34 10.40 -4.01
C PHE A 343 0.86 9.99 -4.14
N CYS A 344 0.13 9.83 -3.02
CA CYS A 344 -1.22 9.29 -3.00
C CYS A 344 -2.28 10.40 -2.96
N LEU A 345 -3.27 10.33 -3.86
CA LEU A 345 -4.36 11.31 -3.94
C LEU A 345 -5.67 10.82 -3.30
N HIS A 346 -6.06 9.57 -3.52
CA HIS A 346 -7.21 8.92 -2.89
C HIS A 346 -6.83 7.50 -2.48
N ASN A 347 -7.35 7.01 -1.36
CA ASN A 347 -6.97 5.70 -0.85
C ASN A 347 -7.72 4.57 -1.57
N ASN A 348 -7.10 4.08 -2.65
CA ASN A 348 -7.63 3.04 -3.53
C ASN A 348 -8.02 1.76 -2.77
N ALA A 349 -7.18 1.30 -1.81
CA ALA A 349 -7.42 0.10 -1.03
C ALA A 349 -8.58 0.26 -0.03
N ALA A 350 -8.68 1.41 0.63
CA ALA A 350 -9.80 1.71 1.51
C ALA A 350 -11.13 1.84 0.74
N VAL A 351 -11.12 2.51 -0.43
CA VAL A 351 -12.28 2.58 -1.32
C VAL A 351 -12.72 1.18 -1.75
N ALA A 352 -11.78 0.31 -2.13
CA ALA A 352 -12.07 -1.09 -2.46
C ALA A 352 -12.64 -1.89 -1.27
N ALA A 353 -12.12 -1.70 -0.07
CA ALA A 353 -12.63 -2.36 1.14
C ALA A 353 -14.07 -1.96 1.45
N LEU A 354 -14.41 -0.67 1.31
CA LEU A 354 -15.78 -0.19 1.56
C LEU A 354 -16.74 -0.56 0.42
N ALA A 355 -16.26 -0.63 -0.83
CA ALA A 355 -17.02 -1.19 -1.95
C ALA A 355 -17.31 -2.69 -1.75
N ALA A 356 -16.32 -3.48 -1.31
CA ALA A 356 -16.51 -4.89 -0.94
C ALA A 356 -17.54 -5.06 0.19
N LYS A 357 -17.51 -4.20 1.22
CA LYS A 357 -18.51 -4.21 2.31
C LYS A 357 -19.91 -3.86 1.80
N ARG A 358 -20.05 -2.88 0.91
CA ARG A 358 -21.33 -2.58 0.21
C ARG A 358 -21.83 -3.76 -0.65
N ALA A 359 -20.92 -4.52 -1.27
CA ALA A 359 -21.24 -5.73 -2.03
C ALA A 359 -21.55 -6.96 -1.16
N GLY A 360 -21.42 -6.87 0.17
CA GLY A 360 -21.84 -7.91 1.12
C GLY A 360 -20.73 -8.59 1.91
N ALA A 361 -19.45 -8.21 1.73
CA ALA A 361 -18.37 -8.67 2.60
C ALA A 361 -18.56 -8.14 4.04
N LYS A 362 -18.39 -9.00 5.04
CA LYS A 362 -18.47 -8.63 6.46
C LYS A 362 -17.10 -8.41 7.07
N LYS A 363 -16.09 -9.13 6.58
CA LYS A 363 -14.70 -9.04 7.02
C LYS A 363 -13.78 -8.89 5.81
N VAL A 364 -13.05 -7.78 5.77
CA VAL A 364 -12.06 -7.50 4.72
C VAL A 364 -10.67 -7.58 5.33
N LEU A 365 -9.77 -8.35 4.72
CA LEU A 365 -8.34 -8.33 5.05
C LEU A 365 -7.64 -7.43 4.03
N ILE A 366 -6.86 -6.45 4.48
CA ILE A 366 -5.90 -5.71 3.68
C ILE A 366 -4.50 -6.16 4.11
N VAL A 367 -3.72 -6.70 3.17
CA VAL A 367 -2.28 -6.96 3.34
C VAL A 367 -1.52 -5.93 2.53
N ASP A 368 -0.79 -5.05 3.20
CA ASP A 368 0.11 -4.09 2.56
C ASP A 368 1.55 -4.62 2.63
N TRP A 369 2.16 -4.82 1.46
CA TRP A 369 3.55 -5.25 1.32
C TRP A 369 4.44 -4.18 0.65
N ASP A 370 3.90 -2.97 0.43
CA ASP A 370 4.72 -1.82 0.07
C ASP A 370 5.81 -1.60 1.12
N VAL A 371 6.99 -1.12 0.70
CA VAL A 371 8.10 -0.94 1.63
C VAL A 371 7.85 0.19 2.62
N HIS A 372 6.89 1.08 2.35
CA HIS A 372 6.47 2.16 3.24
C HIS A 372 5.21 1.77 4.02
N HIS A 373 5.06 2.29 5.24
CA HIS A 373 3.81 2.09 5.98
C HIS A 373 2.67 2.86 5.32
N GLY A 374 1.59 2.17 4.93
CA GLY A 374 0.33 2.75 4.48
C GLY A 374 -0.43 3.49 5.59
N ASN A 375 0.14 4.59 6.08
CA ASN A 375 -0.36 5.38 7.21
C ASN A 375 -1.79 5.90 7.00
N GLY A 376 -2.17 6.20 5.76
CA GLY A 376 -3.54 6.61 5.44
C GLY A 376 -4.52 5.45 5.59
N THR A 377 -4.15 4.26 5.09
CA THR A 377 -4.94 3.04 5.26
C THR A 377 -5.12 2.67 6.74
N GLN A 378 -4.08 2.82 7.56
CA GLN A 378 -4.20 2.64 9.01
C GLN A 378 -5.14 3.69 9.63
N GLU A 379 -4.96 4.99 9.36
CA GLU A 379 -5.82 6.07 9.88
C GLU A 379 -7.31 5.80 9.61
N ILE A 380 -7.65 5.37 8.39
CA ILE A 380 -9.03 5.12 7.97
C ILE A 380 -9.68 3.96 8.74
N PHE A 381 -8.92 2.92 9.09
CA PHE A 381 -9.44 1.70 9.73
C PHE A 381 -9.04 1.50 11.19
N GLU A 382 -8.29 2.43 11.79
CA GLU A 382 -7.71 2.36 13.15
C GLU A 382 -8.73 1.94 14.23
N GLY A 383 -10.03 2.28 14.04
CA GLY A 383 -11.14 1.93 14.93
C GLY A 383 -12.12 0.85 14.45
N ASP A 384 -11.93 0.24 13.26
CA ASP A 384 -12.90 -0.67 12.63
C ASP A 384 -12.42 -2.13 12.59
N SER A 385 -12.88 -2.96 13.54
CA SER A 385 -12.57 -4.40 13.60
C SER A 385 -13.24 -5.27 12.52
N SER A 386 -14.02 -4.69 11.59
CA SER A 386 -14.48 -5.40 10.38
C SER A 386 -13.47 -5.34 9.22
N VAL A 387 -12.42 -4.52 9.36
CA VAL A 387 -11.28 -4.47 8.43
C VAL A 387 -10.02 -4.78 9.21
N LEU A 388 -9.31 -5.85 8.82
CA LEU A 388 -8.00 -6.19 9.37
C LEU A 388 -6.94 -5.65 8.41
N TYR A 389 -6.07 -4.77 8.90
CA TYR A 389 -4.94 -4.21 8.16
C TYR A 389 -3.63 -4.80 8.69
N ILE A 390 -2.85 -5.42 7.80
CA ILE A 390 -1.53 -5.98 8.11
C ILE A 390 -0.50 -5.35 7.18
N SER A 391 0.53 -4.69 7.72
CA SER A 391 1.56 -4.00 6.93
C SER A 391 2.95 -4.55 7.20
N LEU A 392 3.74 -4.79 6.14
CA LEU A 392 5.12 -5.28 6.20
C LEU A 392 6.10 -4.27 5.59
N HIS A 393 6.45 -3.23 6.34
CA HIS A 393 7.19 -2.06 5.84
C HIS A 393 8.57 -1.90 6.50
N ARG A 394 9.47 -1.20 5.83
CA ARG A 394 10.73 -0.72 6.42
C ARG A 394 10.42 0.44 7.36
N HIS A 395 10.98 0.42 8.56
CA HIS A 395 10.66 1.39 9.61
C HIS A 395 11.90 2.03 10.22
N GLU A 396 12.97 1.24 10.43
CA GLU A 396 14.25 1.69 11.01
C GLU A 396 14.09 2.54 12.29
N TYR A 397 13.12 2.15 13.14
CA TYR A 397 12.76 2.83 14.38
C TYR A 397 12.20 4.26 14.18
N GLY A 398 11.39 4.45 13.15
CA GLY A 398 10.75 5.72 12.80
C GLY A 398 11.58 6.61 11.86
N ASN A 399 12.77 6.15 11.44
CA ASN A 399 13.68 6.92 10.58
C ASN A 399 13.48 6.65 9.07
N PHE A 400 12.64 5.68 8.70
CA PHE A 400 12.23 5.45 7.31
C PHE A 400 10.82 6.01 7.08
N TYR A 401 10.58 6.62 5.91
CA TYR A 401 9.31 7.26 5.58
C TYR A 401 8.14 6.27 5.65
N PRO A 402 6.97 6.65 6.20
CA PRO A 402 6.59 7.96 6.78
C PRO A 402 6.86 8.09 8.29
N GLY A 403 7.61 7.17 8.91
CA GLY A 403 7.97 7.21 10.33
C GLY A 403 6.93 6.63 11.32
N THR A 404 5.69 6.40 10.85
CA THR A 404 4.62 5.68 11.57
C THR A 404 4.69 4.17 11.34
N GLY A 405 3.87 3.38 12.04
CA GLY A 405 3.76 1.93 11.85
C GLY A 405 4.58 1.12 12.85
N ALA A 406 4.81 1.65 14.05
CA ALA A 406 5.49 0.91 15.10
C ALA A 406 4.71 -0.37 15.50
N ALA A 407 5.42 -1.39 16.00
CA ALA A 407 4.82 -2.69 16.30
C ALA A 407 3.76 -2.67 17.43
N ASP A 408 3.72 -1.58 18.21
CA ASP A 408 2.76 -1.27 19.27
C ASP A 408 1.62 -0.32 18.82
N GLU A 409 1.66 0.20 17.59
CA GLU A 409 0.49 0.77 16.92
C GLU A 409 -0.41 -0.39 16.45
N VAL A 410 -1.45 -0.69 17.24
CA VAL A 410 -2.31 -1.89 17.07
C VAL A 410 -3.78 -1.57 16.81
N GLY A 411 -4.13 -0.34 16.44
CA GLY A 411 -5.52 0.12 16.41
C GLY A 411 -5.96 0.74 17.74
N ILE A 412 -7.11 1.41 17.71
CA ILE A 412 -7.73 2.13 18.83
C ILE A 412 -9.17 1.68 19.06
N LEU A 413 -9.73 2.00 20.24
CA LEU A 413 -11.14 1.76 20.56
C LEU A 413 -11.55 0.28 20.30
N GLY A 414 -12.53 0.05 19.42
CA GLY A 414 -12.99 -1.29 19.02
C GLY A 414 -12.16 -1.97 17.94
N GLY A 415 -11.11 -1.31 17.42
CA GLY A 415 -10.17 -1.82 16.42
C GLY A 415 -8.84 -2.33 16.99
N GLN A 416 -8.67 -2.38 18.32
CA GLN A 416 -7.45 -2.91 18.94
C GLN A 416 -7.18 -4.37 18.53
N GLY A 417 -5.99 -4.62 17.99
CA GLY A 417 -5.57 -5.88 17.38
C GLY A 417 -5.78 -5.95 15.86
N PHE A 418 -6.51 -5.01 15.25
CA PHE A 418 -6.86 -5.04 13.82
C PHE A 418 -5.94 -4.17 12.95
N SER A 419 -5.02 -3.41 13.55
CA SER A 419 -3.79 -2.96 12.88
C SER A 419 -2.64 -3.90 13.30
N VAL A 420 -1.94 -4.50 12.34
CA VAL A 420 -0.83 -5.44 12.56
C VAL A 420 0.40 -4.99 11.79
N ASN A 421 1.23 -4.19 12.44
CA ASN A 421 2.47 -3.69 11.87
C ASN A 421 3.64 -4.65 12.06
N ILE A 422 4.38 -4.91 10.98
CA ILE A 422 5.62 -5.70 10.95
C ILE A 422 6.77 -4.78 10.51
N PRO A 423 7.29 -3.93 11.43
CA PRO A 423 8.29 -2.92 11.10
C PRO A 423 9.70 -3.52 10.98
N TRP A 424 10.26 -3.53 9.77
CA TRP A 424 11.64 -3.96 9.56
C TRP A 424 12.63 -2.95 10.13
N SER A 425 13.57 -3.43 10.93
CA SER A 425 14.58 -2.62 11.63
C SER A 425 15.75 -2.15 10.75
N ARG A 426 15.78 -2.56 9.48
CA ARG A 426 16.83 -2.25 8.49
C ARG A 426 16.31 -2.45 7.06
N GLY A 427 16.98 -1.85 6.07
CA GLY A 427 16.91 -2.23 4.66
C GLY A 427 17.58 -3.59 4.35
N GLY A 428 17.59 -3.97 3.07
CA GLY A 428 18.13 -5.25 2.61
C GLY A 428 17.33 -6.49 3.06
N VAL A 429 16.03 -6.31 3.33
CA VAL A 429 15.10 -7.39 3.70
C VAL A 429 14.68 -8.12 2.44
N GLY A 430 14.82 -9.45 2.41
CA GLY A 430 14.49 -10.27 1.24
C GLY A 430 13.48 -11.37 1.54
N ASP A 431 13.25 -12.23 0.55
CA ASP A 431 12.22 -13.29 0.53
C ASP A 431 12.12 -14.08 1.85
N ASN A 432 13.27 -14.44 2.46
CA ASN A 432 13.31 -15.21 3.70
C ASN A 432 12.55 -14.55 4.85
N ASP A 433 12.74 -13.24 5.03
CA ASP A 433 12.18 -12.50 6.16
C ASP A 433 10.67 -12.28 5.94
N TYR A 434 10.26 -11.93 4.71
CA TYR A 434 8.86 -11.79 4.33
C TYR A 434 8.09 -13.10 4.47
N ILE A 435 8.59 -14.21 3.90
CA ILE A 435 7.91 -15.51 3.96
C ILE A 435 7.85 -16.03 5.40
N PHE A 436 8.88 -15.79 6.22
CA PHE A 436 8.86 -16.12 7.64
C PHE A 436 7.81 -15.31 8.42
N ALA A 437 7.69 -14.00 8.16
CA ALA A 437 6.63 -13.18 8.74
C ALA A 437 5.22 -13.59 8.27
N PHE A 438 5.07 -13.98 7.01
CA PHE A 438 3.82 -14.54 6.50
C PHE A 438 3.43 -15.80 7.27
N GLN A 439 4.32 -16.79 7.34
CA GLN A 439 4.06 -18.08 7.99
C GLN A 439 3.75 -17.96 9.50
N ASN A 440 4.35 -16.99 10.20
CA ASN A 440 4.27 -16.89 11.66
C ASN A 440 3.39 -15.75 12.20
N VAL A 441 2.99 -14.79 11.36
CA VAL A 441 2.13 -13.65 11.76
C VAL A 441 0.96 -13.49 10.80
N VAL A 442 1.21 -13.18 9.52
CA VAL A 442 0.15 -12.79 8.56
C VAL A 442 -0.87 -13.92 8.37
N LEU A 443 -0.42 -15.14 8.08
CA LEU A 443 -1.31 -16.27 7.76
C LEU A 443 -2.04 -16.82 9.01
N PRO A 444 -1.40 -16.98 10.20
CA PRO A 444 -2.12 -17.33 11.42
C PRO A 444 -3.25 -16.34 11.76
N ILE A 445 -2.97 -15.03 11.72
CA ILE A 445 -3.98 -13.99 11.99
C ILE A 445 -5.07 -14.01 10.91
N ALA A 446 -4.71 -14.07 9.62
CA ALA A 446 -5.69 -14.16 8.53
C ALA A 446 -6.59 -15.41 8.63
N SER A 447 -6.05 -16.52 9.15
CA SER A 447 -6.80 -17.76 9.41
C SER A 447 -7.83 -17.58 10.53
N GLU A 448 -7.43 -16.99 11.66
CA GLU A 448 -8.33 -16.70 12.78
C GLU A 448 -9.38 -15.63 12.42
N PHE A 449 -8.97 -14.58 11.71
CA PHE A 449 -9.86 -13.54 11.21
C PHE A 449 -10.84 -14.05 10.15
N ALA A 450 -10.47 -15.05 9.35
CA ALA A 450 -11.31 -15.69 8.31
C ALA A 450 -12.06 -14.68 7.40
N PRO A 451 -11.35 -13.89 6.57
CA PRO A 451 -11.92 -12.85 5.72
C PRO A 451 -12.83 -13.38 4.59
N ASP A 452 -13.74 -12.52 4.13
CA ASP A 452 -14.62 -12.77 2.97
C ASP A 452 -13.96 -12.41 1.63
N ILE A 453 -12.97 -11.51 1.66
CA ILE A 453 -12.11 -11.05 0.56
C ILE A 453 -10.76 -10.59 1.13
N THR A 454 -9.68 -10.85 0.39
CA THR A 454 -8.35 -10.29 0.65
C THR A 454 -8.03 -9.20 -0.38
N ILE A 455 -7.72 -8.00 0.09
CA ILE A 455 -7.12 -6.92 -0.70
C ILE A 455 -5.62 -6.92 -0.43
N ILE A 456 -4.81 -6.73 -1.47
CA ILE A 456 -3.37 -6.58 -1.36
C ILE A 456 -3.00 -5.19 -1.87
N SER A 457 -2.52 -4.32 -0.97
CA SER A 457 -1.81 -3.09 -1.34
C SER A 457 -0.42 -3.51 -1.77
N ALA A 458 -0.22 -3.57 -3.09
CA ALA A 458 0.90 -4.23 -3.73
C ALA A 458 1.91 -3.21 -4.25
N GLY A 459 2.67 -2.63 -3.32
CA GLY A 459 3.92 -1.95 -3.64
C GLY A 459 4.98 -2.92 -4.13
N PHE A 460 5.80 -2.49 -5.09
CA PHE A 460 6.92 -3.29 -5.60
C PHE A 460 8.28 -2.61 -5.35
N ASP A 461 8.36 -1.73 -4.36
CA ASP A 461 9.58 -1.05 -3.90
C ASP A 461 10.33 -1.79 -2.79
N ALA A 462 9.72 -2.78 -2.14
CA ALA A 462 10.48 -3.77 -1.38
C ALA A 462 11.34 -4.67 -2.29
N ALA A 463 11.19 -4.56 -3.61
CA ALA A 463 11.88 -5.41 -4.58
C ALA A 463 13.36 -5.08 -4.73
N ARG A 464 14.16 -6.11 -5.05
CA ARG A 464 15.58 -5.99 -5.42
C ARG A 464 15.79 -4.88 -6.44
N GLY A 465 16.69 -3.95 -6.10
CA GLY A 465 17.13 -2.86 -6.97
C GLY A 465 16.17 -1.67 -7.05
N ASP A 466 15.10 -1.63 -6.24
CA ASP A 466 14.32 -0.42 -6.08
C ASP A 466 15.13 0.69 -5.38
N PRO A 467 15.11 1.94 -5.90
CA PRO A 467 15.90 3.05 -5.36
C PRO A 467 15.38 3.63 -4.03
N LEU A 468 14.12 3.42 -3.66
CA LEU A 468 13.53 3.99 -2.44
C LEU A 468 13.57 2.96 -1.29
N GLY A 469 13.07 1.75 -1.54
CA GLY A 469 13.01 0.73 -0.49
C GLY A 469 14.37 0.17 -0.07
N CYS A 470 15.28 -0.02 -1.03
CA CYS A 470 16.59 -0.66 -0.84
C CYS A 470 16.50 -2.02 -0.12
N CYS A 471 15.46 -2.79 -0.44
CA CYS A 471 15.23 -4.16 0.01
C CYS A 471 15.60 -5.16 -1.11
N ASP A 472 15.45 -6.46 -0.85
CA ASP A 472 15.91 -7.55 -1.72
C ASP A 472 14.82 -8.61 -1.98
N VAL A 473 13.54 -8.23 -1.93
CA VAL A 473 12.44 -9.14 -2.30
C VAL A 473 12.52 -9.41 -3.81
N THR A 474 12.41 -10.68 -4.20
CA THR A 474 12.46 -11.09 -5.61
C THR A 474 11.05 -11.25 -6.18
N PRO A 475 10.87 -11.24 -7.51
CA PRO A 475 9.60 -11.61 -8.14
C PRO A 475 9.05 -12.97 -7.65
N MET A 476 9.93 -13.91 -7.29
CA MET A 476 9.56 -15.19 -6.69
C MET A 476 8.99 -15.03 -5.28
N GLY A 477 9.55 -14.11 -4.46
CA GLY A 477 9.00 -13.75 -3.15
C GLY A 477 7.54 -13.27 -3.25
N TYR A 478 7.26 -12.34 -4.17
CA TYR A 478 5.89 -11.87 -4.43
C TYR A 478 4.95 -12.98 -4.95
N SER A 479 5.46 -13.85 -5.82
CA SER A 479 4.72 -15.05 -6.29
C SER A 479 4.31 -15.96 -5.13
N ILE A 480 5.24 -16.24 -4.20
CA ILE A 480 4.99 -17.07 -3.02
C ILE A 480 4.02 -16.37 -2.06
N MET A 481 4.19 -15.07 -1.77
CA MET A 481 3.28 -14.31 -0.90
C MET A 481 1.84 -14.29 -1.45
N THR A 482 1.68 -14.09 -2.77
CA THR A 482 0.37 -14.16 -3.44
C THR A 482 -0.24 -15.56 -3.34
N SER A 483 0.58 -16.60 -3.57
CA SER A 483 0.14 -18.01 -3.50
C SER A 483 -0.27 -18.43 -2.09
N LEU A 484 0.39 -17.90 -1.06
CA LEU A 484 0.04 -18.14 0.33
C LEU A 484 -1.29 -17.49 0.70
N LEU A 485 -1.55 -16.27 0.22
CA LEU A 485 -2.81 -15.57 0.45
C LEU A 485 -3.97 -16.16 -0.37
N SER A 486 -3.71 -16.79 -1.53
CA SER A 486 -4.77 -17.36 -2.37
C SER A 486 -5.48 -18.57 -1.76
N ALA A 487 -4.88 -19.21 -0.75
CA ALA A 487 -5.52 -20.23 0.07
C ALA A 487 -6.62 -19.67 1.01
N TYR A 488 -6.68 -18.36 1.22
CA TYR A 488 -7.64 -17.66 2.07
C TYR A 488 -8.74 -16.99 1.22
N SER A 489 -9.79 -16.48 1.87
CA SER A 489 -10.91 -15.79 1.20
C SER A 489 -11.56 -16.58 0.05
N LYS A 490 -11.44 -17.92 0.04
CA LYS A 490 -11.83 -18.80 -1.09
C LYS A 490 -11.20 -18.39 -2.43
N GLY A 491 -9.96 -17.89 -2.43
CA GLY A 491 -9.28 -17.40 -3.63
C GLY A 491 -9.79 -16.04 -4.12
N ARG A 492 -10.61 -15.32 -3.34
CA ARG A 492 -11.05 -13.95 -3.66
C ARG A 492 -9.98 -12.94 -3.29
N LEU A 493 -9.14 -12.59 -4.26
CA LEU A 493 -8.08 -11.59 -4.09
C LEU A 493 -8.25 -10.41 -5.05
N LEU A 494 -8.14 -9.21 -4.51
CA LEU A 494 -7.93 -7.98 -5.26
C LEU A 494 -6.52 -7.47 -4.98
N VAL A 495 -5.68 -7.43 -6.00
CA VAL A 495 -4.34 -6.84 -5.91
C VAL A 495 -4.38 -5.43 -6.49
N ILE A 496 -3.89 -4.44 -5.76
CA ILE A 496 -3.91 -3.02 -6.16
C ILE A 496 -2.47 -2.52 -6.21
N LEU A 497 -2.04 -1.95 -7.33
CA LEU A 497 -0.69 -1.40 -7.45
C LEU A 497 -0.52 -0.14 -6.58
N GLU A 498 0.45 -0.15 -5.67
CA GLU A 498 0.86 1.02 -4.86
C GLU A 498 2.19 1.59 -5.38
N GLY A 499 3.30 1.48 -4.63
CA GLY A 499 4.64 1.95 -4.98
C GLY A 499 5.47 1.03 -5.89
N GLY A 500 6.80 1.15 -5.82
CA GLY A 500 7.76 0.50 -6.73
C GLY A 500 8.13 1.33 -7.96
N TYR A 501 9.44 1.58 -8.13
CA TYR A 501 9.98 2.66 -8.97
C TYR A 501 11.12 2.23 -9.90
N ASN A 502 11.68 1.03 -9.69
CA ASN A 502 12.52 0.33 -10.68
C ASN A 502 11.66 -0.42 -11.70
N LEU A 503 11.62 0.06 -12.96
CA LEU A 503 10.71 -0.45 -14.00
C LEU A 503 10.85 -1.95 -14.28
N ARG A 504 12.07 -2.51 -14.28
CA ARG A 504 12.28 -3.95 -14.48
C ARG A 504 11.84 -4.78 -13.28
N SER A 505 12.12 -4.30 -12.06
CA SER A 505 11.72 -5.00 -10.84
C SER A 505 10.20 -5.06 -10.72
N ILE A 506 9.50 -3.92 -10.87
CA ILE A 506 8.02 -3.89 -10.80
C ILE A 506 7.38 -4.70 -11.93
N SER A 507 7.92 -4.65 -13.15
CA SER A 507 7.40 -5.43 -14.29
C SER A 507 7.50 -6.93 -14.03
N SER A 508 8.64 -7.38 -13.51
CA SER A 508 8.87 -8.79 -13.20
C SER A 508 8.00 -9.26 -12.04
N SER A 509 7.95 -8.50 -10.93
CA SER A 509 7.14 -8.84 -9.75
C SER A 509 5.65 -8.85 -10.06
N ALA A 510 5.12 -7.82 -10.73
CA ALA A 510 3.71 -7.78 -11.14
C ALA A 510 3.36 -8.92 -12.11
N THR A 511 4.26 -9.28 -13.04
CA THR A 511 4.06 -10.43 -13.94
C THR A 511 3.95 -11.74 -13.17
N GLU A 512 4.81 -11.98 -12.18
CA GLU A 512 4.73 -13.19 -11.34
C GLU A 512 3.49 -13.22 -10.44
N VAL A 513 3.08 -12.08 -9.88
CA VAL A 513 1.81 -11.97 -9.11
C VAL A 513 0.62 -12.31 -10.00
N VAL A 514 0.52 -11.75 -11.22
CA VAL A 514 -0.61 -12.03 -12.11
C VAL A 514 -0.59 -13.49 -12.61
N LYS A 515 0.59 -14.11 -12.81
CA LYS A 515 0.68 -15.56 -13.09
C LYS A 515 0.00 -16.39 -12.00
N VAL A 516 0.22 -16.06 -10.72
CA VAL A 516 -0.47 -16.74 -9.61
C VAL A 516 -1.99 -16.57 -9.70
N LEU A 517 -2.47 -15.35 -10.00
CA LEU A 517 -3.90 -15.07 -10.12
C LEU A 517 -4.58 -15.90 -11.23
N VAL A 518 -3.92 -16.10 -12.37
CA VAL A 518 -4.42 -16.93 -13.48
C VAL A 518 -4.13 -18.44 -13.31
N GLY A 519 -3.61 -18.88 -12.15
CA GLY A 519 -3.36 -20.29 -11.84
C GLY A 519 -2.04 -20.86 -12.35
N GLU A 520 -1.13 -20.02 -12.85
CA GLU A 520 0.21 -20.39 -13.35
C GLU A 520 1.32 -20.16 -12.30
N GLY A 521 0.95 -20.06 -11.03
CA GLY A 521 1.88 -19.89 -9.92
C GLY A 521 2.86 -21.06 -9.77
N SER A 522 4.15 -20.77 -9.59
CA SER A 522 5.16 -21.78 -9.37
C SER A 522 5.01 -22.43 -7.99
N GLY A 523 4.56 -23.69 -7.96
CA GLY A 523 4.48 -24.48 -6.73
C GLY A 523 5.87 -24.74 -6.14
N PHE A 524 6.25 -23.97 -5.11
CA PHE A 524 7.57 -24.05 -4.49
C PHE A 524 7.49 -24.28 -2.97
N ARG A 525 8.41 -25.11 -2.44
CA ARG A 525 8.64 -25.23 -1.00
C ARG A 525 9.79 -24.33 -0.60
N PHE A 526 9.46 -23.26 0.12
CA PHE A 526 10.44 -22.33 0.62
C PHE A 526 11.11 -22.87 1.89
N GLU A 527 12.32 -23.42 1.76
CA GLU A 527 13.14 -23.94 2.86
C GLU A 527 14.35 -23.02 3.09
N SER A 528 14.16 -21.92 3.84
CA SER A 528 15.28 -21.12 4.33
C SER A 528 14.91 -20.39 5.63
N SER A 529 15.92 -20.10 6.45
CA SER A 529 15.74 -19.40 7.73
C SER A 529 15.68 -17.88 7.53
N PRO A 530 14.93 -17.14 8.37
CA PRO A 530 14.96 -15.68 8.40
C PRO A 530 16.34 -15.17 8.82
N SER A 531 16.58 -13.88 8.54
CA SER A 531 17.70 -13.15 9.11
C SER A 531 17.50 -12.96 10.62
N LYS A 532 18.60 -12.65 11.34
CA LYS A 532 18.54 -12.43 12.79
C LYS A 532 17.66 -11.24 13.16
N GLU A 533 17.57 -10.24 12.29
CA GLU A 533 16.74 -9.06 12.51
C GLU A 533 15.28 -9.33 12.16
N GLY A 534 14.99 -10.02 11.05
CA GLY A 534 13.62 -10.46 10.73
C GLY A 534 13.01 -11.34 11.82
N LEU A 535 13.79 -12.30 12.37
CA LEU A 535 13.36 -13.10 13.52
C LEU A 535 13.05 -12.25 14.77
N LYS A 536 13.83 -11.20 15.05
CA LYS A 536 13.56 -10.30 16.18
C LYS A 536 12.29 -9.48 15.96
N THR A 537 12.11 -8.90 14.76
CA THR A 537 10.89 -8.15 14.40
C THR A 537 9.67 -9.06 14.56
N VAL A 538 9.67 -10.26 13.97
CA VAL A 538 8.55 -11.21 14.10
C VAL A 538 8.28 -11.58 15.55
N LEU A 539 9.30 -11.90 16.36
CA LEU A 539 9.10 -12.20 17.79
C LEU A 539 8.58 -10.98 18.59
N GLN A 540 8.96 -9.76 18.24
CA GLN A 540 8.41 -8.54 18.86
C GLN A 540 6.93 -8.38 18.52
N VAL A 541 6.55 -8.52 17.24
CA VAL A 541 5.16 -8.43 16.79
C VAL A 541 4.31 -9.52 17.42
N MET A 542 4.73 -10.79 17.37
CA MET A 542 4.02 -11.90 18.01
C MET A 542 3.83 -11.67 19.52
N LYS A 543 4.85 -11.14 20.21
CA LYS A 543 4.76 -10.84 21.65
C LYS A 543 3.64 -9.85 21.98
N ILE A 544 3.43 -8.85 21.11
CA ILE A 544 2.38 -7.83 21.26
C ILE A 544 1.04 -8.41 20.84
N GLN A 545 0.97 -8.97 19.62
CA GLN A 545 -0.25 -9.38 18.95
C GLN A 545 -0.91 -10.63 19.56
N GLN A 546 -0.19 -11.50 20.26
CA GLN A 546 -0.79 -12.64 20.98
C GLN A 546 -1.80 -12.24 22.08
N GLN A 547 -1.84 -10.96 22.47
CA GLN A 547 -2.86 -10.42 23.38
C GLN A 547 -4.24 -10.32 22.72
N PHE A 548 -4.28 -10.17 21.38
CA PHE A 548 -5.47 -10.04 20.56
C PHE A 548 -5.75 -11.29 19.73
N TRP A 549 -4.70 -12.02 19.34
CA TRP A 549 -4.71 -13.19 18.47
C TRP A 549 -4.09 -14.43 19.15
N PRO A 550 -4.87 -15.19 19.95
CA PRO A 550 -4.39 -16.35 20.70
C PRO A 550 -3.71 -17.42 19.85
N VAL A 551 -4.02 -17.52 18.55
CA VAL A 551 -3.35 -18.45 17.61
C VAL A 551 -1.82 -18.30 17.57
N LEU A 552 -1.30 -17.10 17.88
CA LEU A 552 0.14 -16.82 17.87
C LEU A 552 0.90 -17.41 19.06
N GLY A 553 0.23 -17.63 20.19
CA GLY A 553 0.87 -18.00 21.47
C GLY A 553 1.72 -19.28 21.41
N PRO A 554 1.22 -20.42 20.88
CA PRO A 554 1.98 -21.66 20.80
C PRO A 554 3.24 -21.54 19.93
N THR A 555 3.12 -20.89 18.77
CA THR A 555 4.24 -20.68 17.84
C THR A 555 5.27 -19.70 18.41
N TYR A 556 4.82 -18.65 19.09
CA TYR A 556 5.71 -17.70 19.78
C TYR A 556 6.57 -18.38 20.86
N ALA A 557 5.98 -19.25 21.68
CA ALA A 557 6.71 -20.00 22.70
C ALA A 557 7.81 -20.89 22.08
N LEU A 558 7.46 -21.64 21.02
CA LEU A 558 8.41 -22.51 20.30
C LEU A 558 9.60 -21.71 19.71
N LEU A 559 9.31 -20.60 19.02
CA LEU A 559 10.35 -19.76 18.41
C LEU A 559 11.23 -19.05 19.46
N GLN A 560 10.65 -18.66 20.60
CA GLN A 560 11.39 -18.05 21.71
C GLN A 560 12.37 -19.04 22.37
N GLU A 561 11.96 -20.30 22.57
CA GLU A 561 12.86 -21.35 23.07
C GLU A 561 13.99 -21.64 22.07
N GLN A 562 13.67 -21.75 20.78
CA GLN A 562 14.68 -21.94 19.72
C GLN A 562 15.68 -20.79 19.68
N GLN A 563 15.23 -19.52 19.74
CA GLN A 563 16.13 -18.37 19.78
C GLN A 563 17.10 -18.42 20.98
N GLY A 564 16.61 -18.85 22.15
CA GLY A 564 17.44 -19.01 23.36
C GLY A 564 18.54 -20.07 23.24
N SER A 565 18.34 -21.09 22.40
CA SER A 565 19.33 -22.14 22.13
C SER A 565 20.33 -21.78 21.02
N VAL A 566 19.89 -21.05 19.98
CA VAL A 566 20.73 -20.68 18.82
C VAL A 566 21.59 -19.44 19.10
N PHE A 567 21.11 -18.51 19.93
CA PHE A 567 21.84 -17.30 20.32
C PHE A 567 21.97 -17.19 21.85
N PRO A 568 22.90 -17.95 22.47
CA PRO A 568 23.11 -17.88 23.91
C PRO A 568 23.47 -16.45 24.32
N LYS A 569 22.71 -15.90 25.28
CA LYS A 569 22.98 -14.60 25.88
C LYS A 569 24.41 -14.56 26.41
N SER A 570 25.19 -13.56 26.01
CA SER A 570 26.51 -13.30 26.59
C SER A 570 26.36 -13.14 28.11
N THR A 571 26.80 -14.13 28.87
CA THR A 571 26.71 -14.11 30.32
C THR A 571 27.81 -13.20 30.85
N ASN A 572 27.44 -11.95 31.17
CA ASN A 572 28.24 -11.13 32.07
C ASN A 572 28.38 -11.86 33.39
N LYS A 573 29.50 -12.55 33.60
CA LYS A 573 29.86 -13.19 34.87
C LYS A 573 30.08 -12.10 35.93
N ALA A 574 29.01 -11.76 36.62
CA ALA A 574 29.08 -11.02 37.87
C ALA A 574 29.82 -11.88 38.91
N ASN A 575 31.13 -11.66 39.05
CA ASN A 575 31.92 -12.29 40.10
C ASN A 575 31.40 -11.83 41.47
N GLY A 576 30.74 -12.74 42.18
CA GLY A 576 30.18 -12.46 43.50
C GLY A 576 31.25 -12.27 44.57
N LEU A 577 31.60 -11.02 44.89
CA LEU A 577 32.26 -10.70 46.16
C LEU A 577 31.22 -10.63 47.28
N LYS A 578 31.47 -11.44 48.33
CA LYS A 578 30.59 -11.57 49.50
C LYS A 578 30.49 -10.24 50.25
N LYS A 579 29.28 -9.67 50.37
CA LYS A 579 29.01 -8.52 51.25
C LYS A 579 29.28 -8.91 52.71
N ARG A 580 30.33 -8.34 53.31
CA ARG A 580 30.59 -8.40 54.76
C ARG A 580 30.10 -7.07 55.36
N LYS A 581 29.17 -7.13 56.31
CA LYS A 581 28.66 -5.93 57.01
C LYS A 581 29.77 -5.31 57.87
N HIS A 582 29.95 -4.00 57.78
CA HIS A 582 30.42 -3.18 58.90
C HIS A 582 29.73 -1.83 58.92
N SER A 583 29.68 -1.24 60.12
CA SER A 583 28.79 -0.16 60.53
C SER A 583 29.58 1.05 61.03
N GLY A 584 29.17 2.26 60.62
CA GLY A 584 29.41 3.52 61.33
C GLY A 584 30.81 4.13 61.23
N GLY A 585 30.87 5.47 61.15
CA GLY A 585 32.11 6.25 61.25
C GLY A 585 32.25 7.31 60.14
N PRO A 586 32.64 8.57 60.45
CA PRO A 586 32.45 9.70 59.51
C PRO A 586 33.71 10.13 58.71
N TRP A 587 33.47 10.69 57.52
CA TRP A 587 34.07 11.87 56.85
C TRP A 587 35.58 12.19 57.05
N PRO A 588 36.34 12.59 55.99
CA PRO A 588 36.00 13.84 55.28
C PRO A 588 36.37 13.96 53.77
N PHE A 589 35.94 15.10 53.21
CA PHE A 589 36.46 15.85 52.05
C PHE A 589 37.79 15.36 51.41
N TRP A 590 37.83 15.28 50.06
CA TRP A 590 38.61 16.14 49.13
C TRP A 590 38.54 15.57 47.69
N TRP A 591 38.77 16.43 46.69
CA TRP A 591 38.87 16.19 45.23
C TRP A 591 37.62 15.84 44.39
N LYS A 592 37.21 16.88 43.66
CA LYS A 592 36.25 16.92 42.55
C LYS A 592 37.03 16.82 41.22
N PHE A 593 36.40 16.23 40.20
CA PHE A 593 36.63 16.38 38.74
C PHE A 593 37.99 16.07 38.08
N GLY A 594 37.91 15.33 36.97
CA GLY A 594 38.67 15.63 35.74
C GLY A 594 39.55 14.51 35.16
N SER A 595 39.08 13.79 34.13
CA SER A 595 39.88 13.32 32.97
C SER A 595 39.14 12.30 32.07
N LYS A 596 38.44 12.78 31.03
CA LYS A 596 38.15 11.99 29.79
C LYS A 596 38.35 12.79 28.50
N ARG A 597 39.20 13.83 28.53
CA ARG A 597 39.57 14.64 27.34
C ARG A 597 40.91 14.24 26.71
N PHE A 598 41.60 13.23 27.26
CA PHE A 598 42.98 12.87 26.86
C PHE A 598 43.07 11.71 25.86
N LEU A 599 42.04 10.86 25.74
CA LEU A 599 42.05 9.72 24.80
C LEU A 599 41.62 10.10 23.37
N TYR A 600 40.85 11.19 23.22
CA TYR A 600 40.30 11.63 21.93
C TYR A 600 41.35 12.36 21.08
N LYS A 601 42.25 13.13 21.71
CA LYS A 601 43.25 13.95 21.00
C LYS A 601 44.50 13.18 20.53
N ALA A 602 44.64 11.91 20.92
CA ALA A 602 45.79 11.08 20.55
C ALA A 602 45.62 10.30 19.24
N LEU A 603 44.41 10.27 18.66
CA LEU A 603 44.09 9.39 17.52
C LEU A 603 43.73 10.11 16.21
N TYR A 604 43.36 11.40 16.23
CA TYR A 604 42.70 12.04 15.08
C TYR A 604 43.29 13.37 14.56
N GLU A 605 44.26 14.01 15.21
CA GLU A 605 44.96 15.19 14.67
C GLU A 605 46.42 14.84 14.38
N GLY A 606 46.70 14.35 13.16
CA GLY A 606 48.04 13.80 12.85
C GLY A 606 48.51 13.81 11.39
N ARG A 607 47.76 14.39 10.45
CA ARG A 607 48.19 14.56 9.05
C ARG A 607 47.62 15.82 8.38
N ASN A 608 48.25 16.96 8.63
CA ASN A 608 48.60 17.95 7.59
C ASN A 608 49.54 19.03 8.15
N LEU A 609 50.07 19.87 7.25
CA LEU A 609 51.01 20.98 7.50
C LEU A 609 52.47 20.60 7.80
N ARG A 610 53.23 20.41 6.71
CA ARG A 610 54.61 20.91 6.61
C ARG A 610 54.78 21.69 5.31
N LYS A 611 54.88 23.02 5.41
CA LYS A 611 55.49 23.88 4.37
C LYS A 611 56.48 24.86 5.01
N ILE A 612 57.71 24.80 4.50
CA ILE A 612 58.64 25.91 4.26
C ILE A 612 59.24 26.65 5.47
N LYS A 613 60.52 26.35 5.72
CA LYS A 613 61.69 27.26 5.85
C LYS A 613 62.95 26.36 5.84
N GLY A 614 64.09 26.68 5.22
CA GLY A 614 64.43 27.88 4.44
C GLY A 614 65.95 28.11 4.38
N SER A 615 66.68 27.21 3.70
CA SER A 615 68.11 27.29 3.31
C SER A 615 68.49 25.93 2.68
N GLY A 616 69.45 25.78 1.76
CA GLY A 616 70.24 26.73 0.97
C GLY A 616 71.21 25.92 0.08
N GLU A 617 71.53 26.44 -1.12
CA GLU A 617 72.58 25.98 -2.04
C GLU A 617 72.51 24.54 -2.64
N GLY A 618 72.78 24.44 -3.96
CA GLY A 618 73.59 23.31 -4.46
C GLY A 618 73.05 22.40 -5.57
N LYS A 619 73.24 22.83 -6.83
CA LYS A 619 73.59 22.00 -8.02
C LYS A 619 72.56 21.04 -8.64
N SER A 620 72.27 21.35 -9.90
CA SER A 620 72.02 20.44 -11.05
C SER A 620 72.58 19.02 -10.97
N PHE A 621 71.82 18.01 -11.44
CA PHE A 621 72.05 17.35 -12.75
C PHE A 621 70.93 16.33 -13.11
N ASP A 622 70.59 16.31 -14.39
CA ASP A 622 69.99 15.29 -15.28
C ASP A 622 69.28 14.00 -14.79
N SER A 623 68.11 13.78 -15.43
CA SER A 623 67.51 12.54 -15.95
C SER A 623 67.98 11.14 -15.53
N ALA A 624 67.03 10.27 -15.19
CA ALA A 624 66.70 9.05 -15.97
C ALA A 624 65.43 8.33 -15.46
N GLU A 625 64.60 7.85 -16.39
CA GLU A 625 63.61 6.76 -16.24
C GLU A 625 64.31 5.39 -16.06
N PRO A 626 63.62 4.27 -15.71
CA PRO A 626 62.16 4.07 -15.67
C PRO A 626 61.57 3.64 -14.31
#